data_AF-A0A1H5Z6W8-F1
#
_entry.id   AF-A0A1H5Z6W8-F1
#
_cell.length_a   1.000
_cell.length_b   1.000
_cell.length_c   1.000
_cell.angle_alpha   90.00
_cell.angle_beta   90.00
_cell.angle_gamma   90.00
#
_symmetry.space_group_name_H-M   'P 1'
#
loop_
_entity.id
_entity.type
_entity.pdbx_description
1 polymer ?
#
loop_
_entity_poly.entity_id
_entity_poly.type
_entity_poly.pdbx_seq_one_letter_code
_entity_poly.pdbx_strand_id
1 'polypeptide(L)' 'MVDLMQEKLRILKLKKARLWSDIESLAEVNDSTYLQFGKTQAEIMKLEKEIVRQSENPLDENN' A
#
# COMPACT_ATOMS: atom_id res chain seq x y z
N MET A 1 4.34 16.94 0.58
CA MET A 1 4.21 15.83 -0.41
C MET A 1 4.32 14.47 0.27
N VAL A 2 5.40 14.22 1.03
CA VAL A 2 5.59 12.98 1.80
C VAL A 2 4.43 12.69 2.77
N ASP A 3 3.88 13.69 3.47
CA ASP A 3 2.77 13.49 4.42
C ASP A 3 1.48 12.94 3.73
N LEU A 4 1.18 13.41 2.52
CA LEU A 4 0.05 12.91 1.74
C LEU A 4 0.28 11.44 1.32
N MET A 5 1.53 11.09 1.00
CA MET A 5 1.90 9.72 0.68
C MET A 5 1.83 8.80 1.91
N GLN A 6 2.21 9.30 3.08
CA GLN A 6 2.08 8.56 4.34
C GLN A 6 0.62 8.31 4.70
N GLU A 7 -0.27 9.30 4.51
CA GLU A 7 -1.70 9.11 4.73
C GLU A 7 -2.29 8.09 3.75
N LYS A 8 -1.90 8.16 2.47
CA LYS A 8 -2.28 7.14 1.48
C LYS A 8 -1.79 5.74 1.87
N LEU A 9 -0.55 5.63 2.37
CA LEU A 9 0.02 4.37 2.84
C LEU A 9 -0.79 3.81 4.02
N ARG A 10 -1.20 4.66 4.96
CA ARG A 10 -2.06 4.27 6.09
C ARG A 10 -3.39 3.69 5.62
N ILE A 11 -4.05 4.34 4.66
CA ILE A 11 -5.30 3.88 4.06
C ILE A 11 -5.12 2.51 3.39
N LEU A 12 -4.04 2.33 2.61
CA LEU A 12 -3.76 1.05 1.96
C LEU A 12 -3.50 -0.08 2.97
N LYS A 13 -2.79 0.20 4.07
CA LYS A 13 -2.55 -0.77 5.15
C LYS A 13 -3.86 -1.20 5.83
N LEU A 14 -4.76 -0.25 6.10
CA LEU A 14 -6.09 -0.56 6.62
C LEU A 14 -6.91 -1.41 5.64
N LYS A 15 -6.88 -1.06 4.34
CA LYS A 15 -7.55 -1.85 3.30
C LYS A 15 -7.01 -3.28 3.23
N LYS A 16 -5.69 -3.45 3.28
CA LYS A 16 -5.04 -4.78 3.30
C LYS A 16 -5.47 -5.59 4.53
N ALA A 17 -5.49 -4.98 5.72
CA ALA A 17 -5.92 -5.64 6.94
C ALA A 17 -7.38 -6.11 6.86
N ARG A 18 -8.26 -5.29 6.28
CA ARG A 18 -9.65 -5.68 6.03
C ARG A 18 -9.75 -6.87 5.07
N LEU A 19 -9.07 -6.81 3.92
CA LEU A 19 -9.05 -7.91 2.96
C LEU A 19 -8.51 -9.21 3.57
N TRP A 20 -7.50 -9.11 4.45
CA TRP A 20 -6.98 -10.25 5.18
C TRP A 20 -8.02 -10.85 6.13
N SER A 21 -8.71 -10.01 6.91
CA SER A 21 -9.81 -10.46 7.78
C SER A 21 -10.93 -11.12 6.99
N ASP A 22 -11.26 -10.58 5.80
CA ASP A 22 -12.28 -11.16 4.92
C ASP A 22 -11.83 -12.56 4.45
N ILE A 23 -10.57 -12.70 4.02
CA ILE A 23 -9.95 -13.98 3.62
C ILE A 23 -10.02 -15.01 4.74
N GLU A 24 -9.67 -14.63 5.97
CA GLU A 24 -9.69 -15.53 7.13
C GLU A 24 -11.10 -15.95 7.55
N SER A 25 -12.10 -15.10 7.30
CA SER A 25 -13.49 -15.37 7.68
C SER A 25 -14.26 -16.24 6.70
N LEU A 26 -13.77 -16.38 5.45
CA LEU A 26 -14.44 -17.13 4.40
C LEU A 26 -13.95 -18.58 4.38
N ALA A 27 -14.88 -19.53 4.27
CA ALA A 27 -14.56 -20.94 4.07
C ALA A 27 -13.87 -21.20 2.72
N GLU A 28 -14.21 -20.42 1.70
CA GLU A 28 -13.56 -20.40 0.40
C GLU A 28 -13.42 -18.96 -0.07
N VAL A 29 -12.20 -18.58 -0.45
CA VAL A 29 -11.89 -17.23 -0.88
C VAL A 29 -11.92 -17.20 -2.40
N ASN A 30 -12.75 -16.33 -2.96
CA ASN A 30 -12.80 -16.16 -4.39
C ASN A 30 -11.51 -15.48 -4.93
N ASP A 31 -11.18 -15.78 -6.18
CA ASP A 31 -9.98 -15.26 -6.86
C ASP A 31 -9.90 -13.73 -6.87
N SER A 32 -11.05 -13.05 -6.94
CA SER A 32 -11.10 -11.59 -6.95
C SER A 32 -10.58 -11.00 -5.64
N THR A 33 -10.98 -11.56 -4.49
CA THR A 33 -10.51 -11.15 -3.17
C THR A 33 -9.00 -11.36 -3.03
N TYR A 34 -8.48 -12.53 -3.45
CA TYR A 34 -7.05 -12.80 -3.44
C TYR A 34 -6.27 -11.84 -4.36
N LEU A 35 -6.79 -11.58 -5.55
CA LEU A 35 -6.17 -10.65 -6.51
C LEU A 35 -6.15 -9.22 -5.97
N GLN A 36 -7.23 -8.77 -5.33
CA GLN A 36 -7.31 -7.45 -4.69
C GLN A 36 -6.33 -7.33 -3.53
N PHE A 37 -6.16 -8.38 -2.72
CA PHE A 37 -5.17 -8.42 -1.66
C PHE A 37 -3.75 -8.29 -2.21
N GLY A 38 -3.40 -9.08 -3.23
CA GLY A 38 -2.09 -9.02 -3.89
C GLY A 38 -1.79 -7.65 -4.53
N LYS A 39 -2.77 -7.06 -5.22
CA LYS A 39 -2.65 -5.70 -5.79
C LYS A 39 -2.42 -4.65 -4.71
N THR A 40 -3.19 -4.72 -3.62
CA THR A 40 -3.03 -3.78 -2.49
C THR A 40 -1.65 -3.90 -1.86
N GLN A 41 -1.12 -5.13 -1.72
CA GLN A 41 0.25 -5.33 -1.23
C GLN A 41 1.30 -4.74 -2.17
N ALA A 42 1.17 -4.92 -3.48
CA ALA A 42 2.09 -4.35 -4.45
C ALA A 42 2.07 -2.81 -4.44
N GLU A 43 0.89 -2.20 -4.31
CA GLU A 43 0.74 -0.74 -4.17
C GLU A 43 1.42 -0.20 -2.91
N ILE A 44 1.27 -0.89 -1.77
CA ILE A 44 1.98 -0.56 -0.51
C ILE A 44 3.48 -0.56 -0.74
N MET A 45 4.03 -1.64 -1.30
CA MET A 45 5.47 -1.77 -1.53
C MET A 45 6.01 -0.69 -2.47
N LYS A 46 5.26 -0.34 -3.52
CA LYS A 46 5.64 0.73 -4.43
C LYS A 46 5.70 2.08 -3.70
N LEU A 47 4.67 2.39 -2.91
CA LEU A 47 4.55 3.66 -2.20
C LEU A 47 5.60 3.79 -1.09
N GLU A 48 5.90 2.71 -0.36
CA GLU A 48 6.97 2.70 0.65
C GLU A 48 8.33 3.00 0.02
N LYS A 49 8.65 2.38 -1.13
CA LYS A 49 9.88 2.69 -1.87
C LYS A 49 9.93 4.15 -2.33
N GLU A 50 8.80 4.72 -2.74
CA GLU A 50 8.74 6.10 -3.21
C GLU A 50 8.91 7.11 -2.06
N ILE A 51 8.32 6.82 -0.89
CA ILE A 51 8.54 7.61 0.34
C ILE A 51 10.02 7.59 0.72
N VAL A 52 10.66 6.41 0.72
CA VAL A 52 12.09 6.29 1.03
C VAL A 52 12.92 7.13 0.07
N ARG A 53 12.70 7.01 -1.25
CA ARG A 53 13.42 7.79 -2.27
C ARG A 53 13.27 9.30 -2.06
N GLN A 54 12.05 9.78 -1.80
CA GLN A 54 11.81 11.21 -1.55
C GLN A 54 12.38 11.68 -0.20
N SER A 55 12.52 10.79 0.77
CA SER A 55 13.13 11.10 2.07
C SER A 55 14.66 11.13 2.01
N GLU A 56 15.26 10.34 1.12
CA GLU A 56 16.72 10.23 0.92
C GLU A 56 17.27 11.27 -0.08
N ASN A 57 16.45 11.78 -1.01
CA ASN A 57 16.82 12.83 -1.98
C ASN A 57 16.11 14.17 -1.71
N PRO A 58 16.57 14.99 -0.75
CA PRO A 58 16.04 16.35 -0.57
C PRO A 58 16.54 17.38 -1.60
N LEU A 59 17.31 17.01 -2.64
CA LEU A 59 18.08 17.94 -3.49
C LEU A 59 17.76 17.95 -5.00
N ASP A 60 16.71 17.28 -5.49
CA ASP A 60 16.34 17.34 -6.93
C ASP A 60 15.36 18.48 -7.29
N GLU A 61 15.20 19.47 -6.40
CA GLU A 61 14.51 20.73 -6.69
C GLU A 61 15.55 21.87 -6.80
N ASN A 62 16.44 21.83 -7.81
CA ASN A 62 17.17 22.99 -8.34
C ASN A 62 17.92 22.56 -9.61
N ASN A 63 17.24 22.61 -10.76
CA ASN A 63 17.85 22.77 -12.08
C ASN A 63 16.97 23.70 -12.91
#